data_AF-A0A1D8D0B2-F1
#
_entry.id   AF-A0A1D8D0B2-F1
#
_cell.length_a   1.000
_cell.length_b   1.000
_cell.length_c   1.000
_cell.angle_alpha   90.00
_cell.angle_beta   90.00
_cell.angle_gamma   90.00
#
_symmetry.space_group_name_H-M   'P 1'
#
loop_
_entity.id
_entity.type
_entity.pdbx_description
1 polymer ?
#
loop_
_entity_poly.entity_id
_entity_poly.type
_entity_poly.pdbx_seq_one_letter_code
_entity_poly.pdbx_strand_id
1 'polypeptide(L)'
;MSTHSGFNHRLRNYILKKHGSVNAFCRAVGIKYPAQMTPYLKGKCLPGKKMLDRLEKDGADIDWILTGHAVGEQVSPISDALALSRYRMDIDNLLRQVRMHIGRFEERLKPAIEAYAVLDDEEKIVDLSSSIEKFLSFAPGSLAGVSLAEILHPDDYLHFKNALDRQKPHEAVLMFYSRFKSGDGSWMNVEWSLSVKRKPMTDQNEYAMILRKTDNQLF
;
A
#
# COMPACT_ATOMS: atom_id res chain seq x y z
N MET A 1 19.72 -20.11 7.42
CA MET A 1 18.78 -21.16 7.83
C MET A 1 17.56 -21.07 6.93
N SER A 2 17.11 -22.19 6.35
CA SER A 2 16.22 -22.24 5.19
C SER A 2 14.88 -21.50 5.41
N THR A 3 14.67 -20.42 4.65
CA THR A 3 13.51 -19.51 4.65
C THR A 3 12.15 -20.16 4.35
N HIS A 4 12.11 -21.47 4.11
CA HIS A 4 10.89 -22.23 3.77
C HIS A 4 10.36 -23.13 4.90
N SER A 5 10.94 -23.02 6.10
CA SER A 5 10.43 -23.76 7.27
C SER A 5 8.98 -23.34 7.58
N GLY A 6 8.08 -24.31 7.74
CA GLY A 6 6.68 -24.08 8.15
C GLY A 6 5.67 -23.76 7.03
N PHE A 7 6.07 -23.75 5.76
CA PHE A 7 5.18 -23.50 4.60
C PHE A 7 3.91 -24.36 4.64
N ASN A 8 4.06 -25.65 4.92
CA ASN A 8 2.98 -26.63 4.94
C ASN A 8 1.93 -26.33 6.02
N HIS A 9 2.36 -25.72 7.13
CA HIS A 9 1.47 -25.31 8.21
C HIS A 9 0.68 -24.05 7.80
N ARG A 10 1.35 -23.07 7.19
CA ARG A 10 0.73 -21.84 6.68
C ARG A 10 -0.27 -22.09 5.56
N LEU A 11 0.11 -22.91 4.57
CA LEU A 11 -0.79 -23.35 3.50
C LEU A 11 -2.05 -24.02 4.07
N ARG A 12 -1.87 -24.91 5.06
CA ARG A 12 -3.00 -25.58 5.71
C ARG A 12 -3.89 -24.57 6.45
N ASN A 13 -3.30 -23.63 7.17
CA ASN A 13 -4.03 -22.61 7.92
C ASN A 13 -4.84 -21.71 6.98
N TYR A 14 -4.25 -21.23 5.88
CA TYR A 14 -4.92 -20.48 4.83
C TYR A 14 -6.15 -21.24 4.30
N ILE A 15 -5.96 -22.49 3.89
CA ILE A 15 -7.03 -23.34 3.34
C ILE A 15 -8.17 -23.51 4.34
N LEU A 16 -7.85 -23.80 5.60
CA LEU A 16 -8.86 -24.03 6.63
C LEU A 16 -9.61 -22.74 7.01
N LYS A 17 -8.91 -21.61 7.16
CA LYS A 17 -9.55 -20.33 7.49
C LYS A 17 -10.50 -19.85 6.39
N LYS A 18 -10.08 -19.94 5.13
CA LYS A 18 -10.86 -19.40 4.00
C LYS A 18 -11.94 -20.35 3.51
N HIS A 19 -11.62 -21.64 3.38
CA HIS A 19 -12.49 -22.62 2.73
C HIS A 19 -13.09 -23.64 3.70
N GLY A 20 -12.67 -23.65 4.96
CA GLY A 20 -13.13 -24.61 5.99
C GLY A 20 -12.60 -26.04 5.82
N SER A 21 -12.23 -26.46 4.61
CA SER A 21 -11.64 -27.77 4.34
C SER A 21 -10.78 -27.79 3.08
N VAL A 22 -9.85 -28.74 3.00
CA VAL A 22 -9.02 -28.98 1.80
C VAL A 22 -9.88 -29.34 0.58
N ASN A 23 -10.98 -30.07 0.79
CA ASN A 23 -11.90 -30.45 -0.29
C ASN A 23 -12.66 -29.24 -0.85
N ALA A 24 -13.08 -28.32 0.01
CA ALA A 24 -13.73 -27.07 -0.41
C ALA A 24 -12.76 -26.20 -1.23
N PHE A 25 -11.51 -26.03 -0.75
CA PHE A 25 -10.46 -25.34 -1.50
C PHE A 25 -10.21 -25.97 -2.87
N CYS A 26 -10.07 -27.30 -2.94
CA CYS A 26 -9.83 -27.98 -4.22
C CYS A 26 -10.97 -27.75 -5.23
N ARG A 27 -12.22 -27.69 -4.76
CA ARG A 27 -13.37 -27.35 -5.60
C ARG A 27 -13.31 -25.89 -6.07
N ALA A 28 -12.99 -24.96 -5.17
CA ALA A 28 -12.93 -23.53 -5.48
C ALA A 28 -11.86 -23.20 -6.55
N VAL A 29 -10.69 -23.84 -6.48
CA VAL A 29 -9.54 -23.52 -7.34
C VAL A 29 -9.34 -24.49 -8.52
N GLY A 30 -10.31 -25.39 -8.76
CA GLY A 30 -10.29 -26.30 -9.91
C GLY A 30 -9.24 -27.42 -9.83
N ILE A 31 -8.96 -27.92 -8.63
CA ILE A 31 -8.12 -29.12 -8.41
C ILE A 31 -9.02 -30.36 -8.42
N LYS A 32 -8.92 -31.14 -9.51
CA LYS A 32 -9.74 -32.33 -9.74
C LYS A 32 -9.56 -33.41 -8.66
N TYR A 33 -8.35 -33.56 -8.10
CA TYR A 33 -8.03 -34.60 -7.14
C TYR A 33 -7.39 -34.01 -5.88
N PRO A 34 -8.09 -33.97 -4.73
CA PRO A 34 -7.54 -33.43 -3.47
C PRO A 34 -6.25 -34.10 -3.01
N ALA A 35 -6.01 -35.35 -3.40
CA ALA A 35 -4.75 -36.05 -3.14
C ALA A 35 -3.51 -35.31 -3.65
N GLN A 36 -3.64 -34.47 -4.70
CA GLN A 36 -2.57 -33.61 -5.22
C GLN A 36 -2.05 -32.61 -4.17
N MET A 37 -2.85 -32.29 -3.15
CA MET A 37 -2.44 -31.39 -2.07
C MET A 37 -1.54 -32.06 -1.02
N THR A 38 -1.56 -33.40 -0.95
CA THR A 38 -0.89 -34.17 0.10
C THR A 38 0.62 -33.89 0.20
N PRO A 39 1.39 -33.83 -0.89
CA PRO A 39 2.82 -33.53 -0.83
C PRO A 39 3.11 -32.15 -0.23
N TYR A 40 2.31 -31.14 -0.58
CA TYR A 40 2.45 -29.76 -0.08
C TYR A 40 2.07 -29.65 1.39
N LEU A 41 0.93 -30.25 1.78
CA LEU A 41 0.42 -30.21 3.16
C LEU A 41 1.27 -31.04 4.14
N LYS A 42 2.05 -32.00 3.63
CA LYS A 42 3.07 -32.75 4.38
C LYS A 42 4.46 -32.11 4.32
N GLY A 43 4.63 -31.00 3.60
CA GLY A 43 5.92 -30.31 3.46
C GLY A 43 6.97 -31.06 2.64
N LYS A 44 6.55 -32.05 1.84
CA LYS A 44 7.45 -32.86 1.00
C LYS A 44 7.88 -32.13 -0.29
N CYS A 45 7.13 -31.11 -0.70
CA CYS A 45 7.37 -30.38 -1.93
C CYS A 45 6.81 -28.95 -1.79
N LEU A 46 7.42 -27.98 -2.48
CA LEU A 46 6.89 -26.63 -2.62
C LEU A 46 5.96 -26.54 -3.84
N PRO A 47 4.96 -25.65 -3.83
CA PRO A 47 4.08 -25.46 -4.98
C PRO A 47 4.87 -24.90 -6.17
N GLY A 48 4.69 -25.50 -7.35
CA GLY A 48 5.19 -24.92 -8.60
C GLY A 48 4.26 -23.83 -9.14
N LYS A 49 4.70 -23.13 -10.19
CA LYS A 49 4.01 -21.99 -10.83
C LYS A 49 2.49 -22.17 -10.95
N LYS A 50 2.03 -23.28 -11.56
CA LYS A 50 0.60 -23.55 -11.75
C LYS A 50 -0.21 -23.59 -10.45
N MET A 51 0.39 -24.04 -9.35
CA MET A 51 -0.25 -24.09 -8.04
C MET A 51 -0.20 -22.73 -7.34
N LEU A 52 0.89 -21.99 -7.52
CA LEU A 52 1.01 -20.61 -7.05
C LEU A 52 -0.01 -19.70 -7.75
N ASP A 53 -0.15 -19.78 -9.08
CA ASP A 53 -1.14 -19.03 -9.85
C ASP A 53 -2.58 -19.31 -9.37
N ARG A 54 -2.86 -20.54 -8.91
CA ARG A 54 -4.17 -20.91 -8.36
C ARG A 54 -4.40 -20.29 -6.98
N LEU A 55 -3.38 -20.32 -6.13
CA LEU A 55 -3.43 -19.72 -4.80
C LEU A 55 -3.57 -18.19 -4.90
N GLU A 56 -2.84 -17.56 -5.80
CA GLU A 56 -2.88 -16.12 -6.04
C GLU A 56 -4.25 -15.69 -6.58
N LYS A 57 -4.81 -16.41 -7.57
CA LYS A 57 -6.18 -16.16 -8.07
C LYS A 57 -7.25 -16.41 -7.02
N ASP A 58 -6.99 -17.33 -6.10
CA ASP A 58 -7.83 -17.56 -4.93
C ASP A 58 -7.60 -16.49 -3.86
N GLY A 59 -6.70 -15.52 -4.03
CA GLY A 59 -6.45 -14.40 -3.10
C GLY A 59 -5.54 -14.75 -1.93
N ALA A 60 -4.65 -15.73 -2.09
CA ALA A 60 -3.63 -16.06 -1.12
C ALA A 60 -2.41 -15.13 -1.23
N ASP A 61 -1.85 -14.70 -0.09
CA ASP A 61 -0.52 -14.08 -0.05
C ASP A 61 0.55 -15.16 -0.25
N ILE A 62 1.10 -15.23 -1.46
CA ILE A 62 2.08 -16.25 -1.84
C ILE A 62 3.38 -16.09 -1.04
N ASP A 63 3.80 -14.86 -0.79
CA ASP A 63 5.04 -14.57 -0.06
C ASP A 63 4.91 -14.98 1.40
N TRP A 64 3.78 -14.71 2.06
CA TRP A 64 3.51 -15.21 3.41
C TRP A 64 3.51 -16.72 3.47
N ILE A 65 2.82 -17.39 2.54
CA ILE A 65 2.75 -18.85 2.58
C ILE A 65 4.17 -19.43 2.41
N LEU A 66 4.96 -18.94 1.44
CA LEU A 66 6.30 -19.47 1.14
C LEU A 66 7.36 -19.14 2.18
N THR A 67 7.34 -17.92 2.73
CA THR A 67 8.43 -17.41 3.58
C THR A 67 8.04 -17.32 5.05
N GLY A 68 6.76 -17.19 5.35
CA GLY A 68 6.25 -16.93 6.70
C GLY A 68 6.24 -15.46 7.08
N HIS A 69 6.71 -14.59 6.21
CA HIS A 69 6.64 -13.14 6.36
C HIS A 69 5.46 -12.65 5.53
N ALA A 70 4.45 -12.05 6.16
CA ALA A 70 3.42 -11.36 5.40
C ALA A 70 4.09 -10.17 4.72
N VAL A 71 3.59 -9.77 3.56
CA VAL A 71 3.92 -8.44 3.05
C VAL A 71 3.42 -7.42 4.08
N GLY A 72 4.31 -7.02 5.01
CA GLY A 72 4.03 -6.10 6.10
C GLY A 72 3.96 -6.67 7.54
N GLU A 73 4.31 -7.92 7.86
CA GLU A 73 4.42 -8.37 9.27
C GLU A 73 5.86 -8.36 9.79
N GLN A 74 6.10 -7.41 10.72
CA GLN A 74 7.30 -7.15 11.53
C GLN A 74 8.60 -7.70 10.97
N VAL A 75 9.12 -6.94 10.00
CA VAL A 75 10.52 -7.00 9.67
C VAL A 75 11.26 -6.23 10.77
N SER A 76 12.52 -6.59 11.04
CA SER A 76 13.39 -5.78 11.92
C SER A 76 13.23 -4.28 11.59
N PRO A 77 13.29 -3.33 12.54
CA PRO A 77 13.19 -1.89 12.24
C PRO A 77 14.11 -1.45 11.09
N ILE A 78 15.26 -2.11 10.93
CA ILE A 78 16.20 -1.90 9.81
C ILE A 78 15.59 -2.32 8.48
N SER A 79 14.86 -3.42 8.48
CA SER A 79 14.32 -4.08 7.32
C SER A 79 13.01 -3.43 6.86
N ASP A 80 12.22 -2.86 7.78
CA ASP A 80 11.16 -1.89 7.47
C ASP A 80 11.74 -0.62 6.88
N ALA A 81 12.78 -0.05 7.51
CA ALA A 81 13.48 1.12 6.96
C ALA A 81 14.05 0.85 5.56
N LEU A 82 14.56 -0.36 5.28
CA LEU A 82 15.03 -0.77 3.95
C LEU A 82 13.88 -0.95 2.95
N ALA A 83 12.75 -1.52 3.37
CA ALA A 83 11.57 -1.65 2.52
C ALA A 83 11.03 -0.26 2.14
N LEU A 84 10.82 0.62 3.12
CA LEU A 84 10.42 2.02 2.90
C LEU A 84 11.44 2.76 2.02
N SER A 85 12.73 2.61 2.29
CA SER A 85 13.78 3.20 1.44
C SER A 85 13.71 2.72 -0.01
N ARG A 86 13.39 1.43 -0.23
CA ARG A 86 13.21 0.88 -1.59
C ARG A 86 11.94 1.40 -2.25
N TYR A 87 10.81 1.45 -1.55
CA TYR A 87 9.56 2.03 -2.05
C TYR A 87 9.75 3.50 -2.45
N ARG A 88 10.38 4.29 -1.57
CA ARG A 88 10.76 5.68 -1.83
C ARG A 88 11.64 5.81 -3.08
N MET A 89 12.68 4.99 -3.20
CA MET A 89 13.55 4.97 -4.39
C MET A 89 12.77 4.61 -5.66
N ASP A 90 11.89 3.62 -5.62
CA ASP A 90 11.09 3.19 -6.76
C ASP A 90 10.13 4.29 -7.21
N ILE A 91 9.44 4.95 -6.28
CA ILE A 91 8.56 6.09 -6.57
C ILE A 91 9.37 7.27 -7.13
N ASP A 92 10.50 7.63 -6.52
CA ASP A 92 11.36 8.72 -6.99
C ASP A 92 11.90 8.45 -8.41
N ASN A 93 12.28 7.20 -8.68
CA ASN A 93 12.73 6.75 -9.99
C ASN A 93 11.58 6.80 -11.02
N LEU A 94 10.39 6.32 -10.68
CA LEU A 94 9.20 6.40 -11.53
C LEU A 94 8.85 7.86 -11.84
N LEU A 95 8.79 8.73 -10.83
CA LEU A 95 8.54 10.16 -11.01
C LEU A 95 9.61 10.82 -11.89
N ARG A 96 10.88 10.43 -11.73
CA ARG A 96 11.96 10.90 -12.60
C ARG A 96 11.79 10.40 -14.04
N GLN A 97 11.44 9.14 -14.25
CA GLN A 97 11.17 8.60 -15.58
C GLN A 97 9.98 9.28 -16.24
N VAL A 98 8.89 9.50 -15.50
CA VAL A 98 7.72 10.26 -15.97
C VAL A 98 8.14 11.67 -16.36
N ARG A 99 8.90 12.40 -15.52
CA ARG A 99 9.47 13.72 -15.86
C ARG A 99 10.30 13.70 -17.14
N MET A 100 11.18 12.70 -17.31
CA MET A 100 12.04 12.58 -18.48
C MET A 100 11.26 12.26 -19.77
N HIS A 101 10.20 11.46 -19.68
CA HIS A 101 9.36 11.11 -20.83
C HIS A 101 8.38 12.23 -21.18
N ILE A 102 7.79 12.87 -20.18
CA ILE A 102 6.89 14.00 -20.35
C ILE A 102 7.65 15.23 -20.84
N GLY A 103 8.87 15.49 -20.36
CA GLY A 103 9.70 16.61 -20.85
C GLY A 103 10.05 16.55 -22.36
N ARG A 104 9.78 15.42 -23.03
CA ARG A 104 9.91 15.28 -24.49
C ARG A 104 8.62 15.61 -25.27
N PHE A 105 7.48 15.66 -24.60
CA PHE A 105 6.18 16.02 -25.17
C PHE A 105 5.77 17.38 -24.60
N GLU A 106 5.76 18.41 -25.45
CA GLU A 106 5.23 19.78 -25.25
C GLU A 106 5.10 20.31 -23.80
N GLU A 107 5.67 21.50 -23.52
CA GLU A 107 5.64 22.22 -22.23
C GLU A 107 4.28 22.33 -21.51
N ARG A 108 3.18 21.97 -22.18
CA ARG A 108 1.80 21.91 -21.67
C ARG A 108 1.50 20.68 -20.81
N LEU A 109 2.30 19.62 -20.88
CA LEU A 109 2.19 18.46 -19.99
C LEU A 109 3.25 18.61 -18.88
N LYS A 110 2.97 19.33 -17.80
CA LYS A 110 3.82 19.26 -16.60
C LYS A 110 3.45 17.99 -15.83
N PRO A 111 4.40 17.17 -15.36
CA PRO A 111 4.07 16.04 -14.49
C PRO A 111 3.36 16.55 -13.24
N ALA A 112 2.13 16.08 -13.01
CA ALA A 112 1.18 16.65 -12.05
C ALA A 112 1.45 16.26 -10.58
N ILE A 113 2.62 15.71 -10.26
CA ILE A 113 2.94 15.18 -8.92
C ILE A 113 4.08 16.00 -8.32
N GLU A 114 3.79 16.76 -7.27
CA GLU A 114 4.76 17.65 -6.61
C GLU A 114 5.35 17.04 -5.34
N ALA A 115 4.55 16.25 -4.62
CA ALA A 115 4.96 15.54 -3.41
C ALA A 115 4.14 14.26 -3.19
N TYR A 116 4.66 13.35 -2.37
CA TYR A 116 3.92 12.16 -1.92
C TYR A 116 4.26 11.81 -0.47
N ALA A 117 3.35 11.07 0.17
CA ALA A 117 3.57 10.42 1.45
C ALA A 117 2.86 9.05 1.50
N VAL A 118 3.35 8.17 2.36
CA VAL A 118 2.73 6.89 2.69
C VAL A 118 2.23 6.97 4.13
N LEU A 119 1.01 6.51 4.35
CA LEU A 119 0.36 6.49 5.65
C LEU A 119 0.13 5.06 6.12
N ASP A 120 0.22 4.85 7.42
CA ASP A 120 -0.23 3.63 8.08
C ASP A 120 -1.77 3.60 8.27
N ASP A 121 -2.27 2.55 8.90
CA ASP A 121 -3.69 2.36 9.21
C ASP A 121 -4.25 3.37 10.20
N GLU A 122 -3.36 4.07 10.91
CA GLU A 122 -3.67 5.15 11.87
C GLU A 122 -3.51 6.54 11.23
N GLU A 123 -3.31 6.60 9.90
CA GLU A 123 -3.20 7.81 9.11
C GLU A 123 -1.98 8.68 9.48
N LYS A 124 -0.93 8.06 10.03
CA LYS A 124 0.35 8.71 10.31
C LYS A 124 1.31 8.56 9.14
N ILE A 125 2.09 9.60 8.88
CA ILE A 125 3.10 9.59 7.81
C ILE A 125 4.26 8.67 8.19
N VAL A 126 4.38 7.53 7.53
CA VAL A 126 5.46 6.55 7.76
C VAL A 126 6.58 6.63 6.73
N ASP A 127 6.30 7.19 5.55
CA ASP A 127 7.30 7.50 4.54
C ASP A 127 6.87 8.72 3.72
N LEU A 128 7.83 9.45 3.17
CA LEU A 128 7.58 10.73 2.51
C LEU A 128 8.64 11.08 1.47
N SER A 129 8.20 11.79 0.43
CA SER A 129 9.11 12.39 -0.55
C SER A 129 9.96 13.48 0.09
N SER A 130 11.18 13.67 -0.40
CA SER A 130 12.03 14.79 0.05
C SER A 130 11.44 16.17 -0.25
N SER A 131 10.38 16.24 -1.08
CA SER A 131 9.72 17.47 -1.47
C SER A 131 8.49 17.82 -0.62
N ILE A 132 7.87 16.90 0.14
CA ILE A 132 6.59 17.19 0.80
C ILE A 132 6.71 18.24 1.91
N GLU A 133 7.79 18.18 2.70
CA GLU A 133 8.02 19.15 3.78
C GLU A 133 8.26 20.54 3.21
N LYS A 134 9.03 20.64 2.13
CA LYS A 134 9.22 21.89 1.40
C LYS A 134 7.92 22.39 0.77
N PHE A 135 7.10 21.49 0.23
CA PHE A 135 5.82 21.80 -0.41
C PHE A 135 4.83 22.40 0.59
N LEU A 136 4.74 21.82 1.80
CA LEU A 136 3.91 22.27 2.91
C LEU A 136 4.62 23.30 3.84
N SER A 137 5.82 23.75 3.49
CA SER A 137 6.62 24.70 4.27
C SER A 137 6.93 24.27 5.72
N PHE A 138 7.03 22.97 5.97
CA PHE A 138 7.49 22.39 7.24
C PHE A 138 9.01 22.28 7.32
N ALA A 139 9.52 22.20 8.55
CA ALA A 139 10.94 21.93 8.79
C ALA A 139 11.30 20.50 8.35
N PRO A 140 12.55 20.25 7.88
CA PRO A 140 12.98 18.92 7.52
C PRO A 140 12.87 17.92 8.68
N GLY A 141 12.30 16.75 8.42
CA GLY A 141 12.07 15.69 9.41
C GLY A 141 10.93 15.93 10.40
N SER A 142 10.11 16.98 10.21
CA SER A 142 9.02 17.30 11.13
C SER A 142 7.68 16.64 10.79
N LEU A 143 7.53 16.09 9.58
CA LEU A 143 6.27 15.43 9.17
C LEU A 143 6.26 13.92 9.43
N ALA A 144 7.41 13.28 9.68
CA ALA A 144 7.47 11.86 9.97
C ALA A 144 6.71 11.54 11.27
N GLY A 145 5.78 10.58 11.22
CA GLY A 145 4.92 10.14 12.32
C GLY A 145 3.73 11.06 12.63
N VAL A 146 3.59 12.19 11.93
CA VAL A 146 2.48 13.13 12.14
C VAL A 146 1.19 12.57 11.54
N SER A 147 0.09 12.69 12.27
CA SER A 147 -1.23 12.27 11.80
C SER A 147 -1.80 13.26 10.77
N LEU A 148 -2.49 12.76 9.75
CA LEU A 148 -3.24 13.61 8.81
C LEU A 148 -4.21 14.57 9.51
N ALA A 149 -4.81 14.18 10.64
CA ALA A 149 -5.73 15.02 11.40
C ALA A 149 -5.09 16.32 11.92
N GLU A 150 -3.76 16.35 12.09
CA GLU A 150 -3.01 17.50 12.58
C GLU A 150 -2.66 18.50 11.47
N ILE A 151 -2.57 18.01 10.23
CA ILE A 151 -2.14 18.78 9.06
C ILE A 151 -3.27 19.04 8.05
N LEU A 152 -4.45 18.44 8.21
CA LEU A 152 -5.65 18.79 7.47
C LEU A 152 -6.54 19.72 8.29
N HIS A 153 -7.23 20.63 7.61
CA HIS A 153 -8.27 21.42 8.25
C HIS A 153 -9.37 20.49 8.80
N PRO A 154 -9.92 20.73 10.02
CA PRO A 154 -10.87 19.83 10.66
C PRO A 154 -12.07 19.43 9.81
N ASP A 155 -12.69 20.39 9.10
CA ASP A 155 -13.82 20.10 8.19
C ASP A 155 -13.42 19.19 7.02
N ASP A 156 -12.22 19.40 6.49
CA ASP A 156 -11.73 18.67 5.32
C ASP A 156 -11.28 17.26 5.74
N TYR A 157 -10.74 17.12 6.95
CA TYR A 157 -10.47 15.82 7.57
C TYR A 157 -11.75 15.03 7.79
N LEU A 158 -12.82 15.67 8.29
CA LEU A 158 -14.13 15.03 8.43
C LEU A 158 -14.69 14.59 7.08
N HIS A 159 -14.54 15.39 6.03
CA HIS A 159 -14.94 15.03 4.68
C HIS A 159 -14.15 13.80 4.15
N PHE A 160 -12.83 13.83 4.34
CA PHE A 160 -11.94 12.71 4.02
C PHE A 160 -12.35 11.41 4.71
N LYS A 161 -12.58 11.44 6.04
CA LYS A 161 -13.03 10.26 6.81
C LYS A 161 -14.34 9.69 6.29
N ASN A 162 -15.32 10.55 6.05
CA ASN A 162 -16.61 10.12 5.49
C ASN A 162 -16.46 9.49 4.10
N ALA A 163 -15.57 10.01 3.27
CA ALA A 163 -15.29 9.42 1.96
C ALA A 163 -14.60 8.06 2.09
N LEU A 164 -13.65 7.94 3.01
CA LEU A 164 -12.92 6.70 3.27
C LEU A 164 -13.84 5.59 3.81
N ASP A 165 -14.69 5.90 4.78
CA ASP A 165 -15.63 4.94 5.40
C ASP A 165 -16.68 4.40 4.42
N ARG A 166 -17.01 5.19 3.38
CA ARG A 166 -17.97 4.79 2.33
C ARG A 166 -17.35 3.91 1.25
N GLN A 167 -16.02 3.82 1.18
CA GLN A 167 -15.37 2.99 0.19
C GLN A 167 -15.33 1.52 0.62
N LYS A 168 -15.61 0.63 -0.33
CA LYS A 168 -15.33 -0.80 -0.15
C LYS A 168 -13.82 -1.01 -0.33
N PRO A 169 -13.18 -1.91 0.44
CA PRO A 169 -11.76 -2.22 0.32
C PRO A 169 -11.50 -2.95 -1.01
N HIS A 170 -11.31 -2.17 -2.05
CA HIS A 170 -10.77 -2.52 -3.35
C HIS A 170 -9.95 -1.33 -3.83
N GLU A 171 -8.97 -1.56 -4.72
CA GLU A 171 -8.00 -0.59 -5.26
C GLU A 171 -8.65 0.68 -5.84
N ALA A 172 -9.12 1.56 -4.96
CA ALA A 172 -9.77 2.80 -5.28
C ALA A 172 -8.77 3.93 -5.10
N VAL A 173 -8.76 4.84 -6.08
CA VAL A 173 -8.09 6.12 -5.98
C VAL A 173 -9.18 7.15 -5.67
N LEU A 174 -9.06 7.81 -4.52
CA LEU A 174 -9.90 8.93 -4.11
C LEU A 174 -9.20 10.24 -4.45
N MET A 175 -9.96 11.27 -4.82
CA MET A 175 -9.43 12.61 -5.04
C MET A 175 -10.10 13.60 -4.10
N PHE A 176 -9.31 14.56 -3.61
CA PHE A 176 -9.72 15.55 -2.63
C PHE A 176 -9.14 16.92 -2.98
N TYR A 177 -9.90 17.95 -2.63
CA TYR A 177 -9.42 19.33 -2.52
C TYR A 177 -9.55 19.71 -1.05
N SER A 178 -8.42 19.99 -0.39
CA SER A 178 -8.40 20.20 1.06
C SER A 178 -7.42 21.28 1.45
N ARG A 179 -7.70 21.92 2.58
CA ARG A 179 -6.80 22.87 3.22
C ARG A 179 -5.81 22.09 4.09
N PHE A 180 -4.54 22.17 3.74
CA PHE A 180 -3.43 21.67 4.55
C PHE A 180 -2.86 22.79 5.40
N LYS A 181 -2.48 22.46 6.64
CA LYS A 181 -1.72 23.34 7.51
C LYS A 181 -0.31 23.44 6.95
N SER A 182 0.16 24.66 6.76
CA SER A 182 1.54 24.97 6.43
C SER A 182 2.39 25.02 7.72
N GLY A 183 3.71 24.88 7.60
CA GLY A 183 4.62 24.95 8.76
C GLY A 183 4.60 26.30 9.50
N ASP A 184 4.10 27.36 8.87
CA ASP A 184 3.84 28.67 9.50
C ASP A 184 2.46 28.78 10.17
N GLY A 185 1.65 27.72 10.10
CA GLY A 185 0.30 27.64 10.66
C GLY A 185 -0.82 28.16 9.75
N SER A 186 -0.50 28.67 8.56
CA SER A 186 -1.51 29.09 7.57
C SER A 186 -2.17 27.89 6.89
N TRP A 187 -3.31 28.11 6.24
CA TRP A 187 -4.01 27.08 5.46
C TRP A 187 -3.69 27.23 3.97
N MET A 188 -3.28 26.13 3.33
CA MET A 188 -2.95 26.05 1.91
C MET A 188 -3.92 25.10 1.21
N ASN A 189 -4.52 25.55 0.09
CA ASN A 189 -5.36 24.68 -0.73
C ASN A 189 -4.49 23.70 -1.52
N VAL A 190 -4.75 22.41 -1.35
CA VAL A 190 -4.01 21.33 -1.99
C VAL A 190 -5.00 20.38 -2.63
N GLU A 191 -4.70 20.01 -3.87
CA GLU A 191 -5.32 18.88 -4.54
C GLU A 191 -4.50 17.64 -4.23
N TRP A 192 -5.15 16.58 -3.78
CA TRP A 192 -4.45 15.34 -3.46
C TRP A 192 -5.29 14.12 -3.80
N SER A 193 -4.59 13.03 -4.11
CA SER A 193 -5.20 11.73 -4.38
C SER A 193 -4.71 10.70 -3.39
N LEU A 194 -5.60 9.81 -2.97
CA LEU A 194 -5.31 8.73 -2.03
C LEU A 194 -5.56 7.39 -2.70
N SER A 195 -4.51 6.57 -2.82
CA SER A 195 -4.64 5.16 -3.16
C SER A 195 -4.75 4.35 -1.88
N VAL A 196 -5.80 3.55 -1.77
CA VAL A 196 -6.01 2.62 -0.65
C VAL A 196 -5.61 1.22 -1.08
N LYS A 197 -4.68 0.60 -0.36
CA LYS A 197 -4.32 -0.81 -0.55
C LYS A 197 -4.54 -1.57 0.75
N ARG A 198 -5.33 -2.65 0.69
CA ARG A 198 -5.44 -3.55 1.84
C ARG A 198 -4.15 -4.35 1.97
N LYS A 199 -3.56 -4.37 3.15
CA LYS A 199 -2.43 -5.24 3.43
C LYS A 199 -2.89 -6.70 3.34
N PRO A 200 -2.19 -7.57 2.60
CA PRO A 200 -2.61 -8.95 2.43
C PRO A 200 -2.81 -9.66 3.78
N MET A 201 -3.90 -10.41 3.90
CA MET A 201 -4.22 -11.24 5.07
C MET A 201 -4.38 -10.50 6.41
N THR A 202 -4.47 -9.16 6.40
CA THR A 202 -4.82 -8.34 7.56
C THR A 202 -6.09 -7.51 7.31
N ASP A 203 -6.62 -6.92 8.38
CA ASP A 203 -7.67 -5.90 8.31
C ASP A 203 -7.10 -4.47 8.18
N GLN A 204 -5.78 -4.35 8.00
CA GLN A 204 -5.09 -3.06 7.92
C GLN A 204 -4.96 -2.59 6.47
N ASN A 205 -4.95 -1.28 6.30
CA ASN A 205 -4.70 -0.63 5.01
C ASN A 205 -3.34 0.06 5.03
N GLU A 206 -2.75 0.20 3.86
CA GLU A 206 -1.68 1.13 3.55
C GLU A 206 -2.24 2.18 2.58
N TYR A 207 -1.88 3.43 2.82
CA TYR A 207 -2.36 4.54 1.99
C TYR A 207 -1.19 5.25 1.33
N ALA A 208 -1.28 5.50 0.03
CA ALA A 208 -0.34 6.37 -0.67
C ALA A 208 -1.07 7.64 -1.07
N MET A 209 -0.56 8.79 -0.62
CA MET A 209 -1.08 10.09 -1.00
C MET A 209 -0.13 10.82 -1.96
N ILE A 210 -0.69 11.46 -2.97
CA ILE A 210 0.02 12.30 -3.93
C ILE A 210 -0.58 13.70 -3.88
N LEU A 211 0.26 14.73 -3.79
CA LEU A 211 -0.13 16.12 -3.60
C LEU A 211 0.30 17.01 -4.78
N ARG A 212 -0.54 18.00 -5.09
CA ARG A 212 -0.31 19.06 -6.06
C ARG A 212 -0.86 20.39 -5.56
N LYS A 213 -0.16 21.51 -5.82
CA LYS A 213 -0.73 22.84 -5.60
C LYS A 213 -1.81 23.11 -6.65
N THR A 214 -2.93 23.67 -6.21
CA THR A 214 -3.91 24.21 -7.15
C THR A 214 -3.75 25.72 -7.20
N ASP A 215 -3.59 26.26 -8.41
CA ASP A 215 -3.65 27.72 -8.66
C ASP A 215 -5.10 28.23 -8.66
N ASN A 216 -6.08 27.32 -8.60
CA ASN A 216 -7.49 27.66 -8.68
C ASN A 216 -8.06 27.97 -7.29
N GLN A 217 -8.32 29.25 -7.04
CA GLN A 217 -9.41 29.67 -6.15
C GLN A 217 -10.73 29.23 -6.80
N LEU A 218 -11.17 28.00 -6.51
CA LEU A 218 -12.56 27.61 -6.77
C LEU A 218 -13.40 28.18 -5.63
N PHE A 219 -14.05 29.31 -5.94
CA PHE A 219 -15.17 29.87 -5.20
C PHE A 219 -16.39 28.94 -5.27
#